data_AF-A0A075P053-F1
#
_entry.id   AF-A0A075P053-F1
#
_cell.length_a   1.000
_cell.length_b   1.000
_cell.length_c   1.000
_cell.angle_alpha   90.00
_cell.angle_beta   90.00
_cell.angle_gamma   90.00
#
_symmetry.space_group_name_H-M   'P 1'
#
loop_
_entity.id
_entity.type
_entity.pdbx_description
1 polymer ?
#
loop_
_entity_poly.entity_id
_entity_poly.type
_entity_poly.pdbx_seq_one_letter_code
_entity_poly.pdbx_strand_id
1 'polypeptide(L)' 'MKEEEFARLSVYVHDARKPLNRISMQAELVKMALNGDVPADKAMAALDKIISSAKDCSHTLSEMTSELGDSVSE' A
#
# COMPACT_ATOMS: atom_id res chain seq x y z
N MET A 1 7.45 26.97 3.17
CA MET A 1 8.46 26.20 2.42
C MET A 1 8.93 24.95 3.14
N LYS A 2 9.93 24.94 4.05
CA LYS A 2 10.43 23.66 4.62
C LYS A 2 9.41 22.85 5.42
N GLU A 3 8.53 23.50 6.19
CA GLU A 3 7.49 22.79 6.96
C GLU A 3 6.37 22.23 6.08
N GLU A 4 5.95 22.94 5.03
CA GLU A 4 4.91 22.48 4.10
C GLU A 4 5.40 21.30 3.24
N GLU A 5 6.65 21.32 2.78
CA GLU A 5 7.26 20.20 2.07
C GLU A 5 7.34 18.95 2.96
N PHE A 6 7.73 19.13 4.23
CA PHE A 6 7.78 18.02 5.18
C PHE A 6 6.38 17.47 5.50
N ALA A 7 5.38 18.34 5.62
CA ALA A 7 3.99 17.93 5.81
C ALA A 7 3.46 17.13 4.61
N ARG A 8 3.72 17.58 3.37
CA ARG A 8 3.36 16.84 2.14
C ARG A 8 4.05 15.47 2.07
N LEU A 9 5.35 15.42 2.36
CA LEU A 9 6.08 14.16 2.41
C LEU A 9 5.50 13.20 3.46
N SER A 10 5.07 13.72 4.61
CA SER A 10 4.44 12.92 5.66
C SER A 10 3.15 12.25 5.19
N VAL A 11 2.30 13.00 4.45
CA VAL A 11 1.08 12.47 3.82
C VAL A 11 1.44 11.37 2.82
N TYR A 12 2.45 11.62 1.97
CA TYR A 12 2.86 10.63 0.98
C TYR A 12 3.35 9.32 1.60
N VAL A 13 4.18 9.39 2.64
CA VAL A 13 4.64 8.20 3.36
C VAL A 13 3.48 7.48 4.04
N HIS A 14 2.53 8.22 4.63
CA HIS A 14 1.34 7.63 5.24
C HIS A 14 0.51 6.85 4.22
N ASP A 15 0.25 7.44 3.06
CA ASP A 15 -0.60 6.85 2.04
C ASP A 15 0.04 5.64 1.37
N ALA A 16 1.38 5.64 1.17
CA ALA A 16 2.12 4.48 0.70
C ALA A 16 2.18 3.35 1.77
N ARG A 17 2.22 3.68 3.07
CA ARG A 17 2.24 2.69 4.15
C ARG A 17 0.96 1.88 4.25
N LYS A 18 -0.19 2.47 3.92
CA LYS A 18 -1.50 1.82 4.04
C LYS A 18 -1.64 0.54 3.18
N PRO A 19 -1.38 0.54 1.86
CA PRO A 19 -1.42 -0.67 1.05
C PRO A 19 -0.30 -1.65 1.43
N LEU A 20 0.90 -1.18 1.80
CA LEU A 20 1.99 -2.04 2.26
C LEU A 20 1.62 -2.84 3.50
N ASN A 21 1.06 -2.21 4.52
CA ASN A 21 0.59 -2.88 5.73
C ASN A 21 -0.49 -3.91 5.42
N ARG A 22 -1.40 -3.60 4.49
CA ARG A 22 -2.43 -4.54 4.04
C ARG A 22 -1.78 -5.76 3.37
N ILE A 23 -0.80 -5.57 2.49
CA ILE A 23 -0.05 -6.65 1.84
C ILE A 23 0.59 -7.55 2.90
N SER A 24 1.32 -6.98 3.87
CA SER A 24 1.98 -7.75 4.93
C SER A 24 0.99 -8.57 5.76
N MET A 25 -0.12 -7.96 6.19
CA MET A 25 -1.14 -8.66 6.98
C MET A 25 -1.83 -9.77 6.19
N GLN A 26 -2.16 -9.55 4.91
CA GLN A 26 -2.78 -10.57 4.07
C GLN A 26 -1.80 -11.71 3.75
N ALA A 27 -0.52 -11.42 3.56
CA ALA A 27 0.50 -12.44 3.35
C ALA A 27 0.64 -13.34 4.58
N GLU A 28 0.57 -12.78 5.79
CA GLU A 28 0.56 -13.57 7.02
C GLU A 28 -0.70 -14.43 7.13
N LEU A 29 -1.87 -13.91 6.74
CA LEU A 29 -3.10 -14.68 6.68
C LEU A 29 -3.02 -15.86 5.70
N VAL A 30 -2.33 -15.69 4.57
CA VAL A 30 -2.06 -16.81 3.63
C VAL A 30 -1.21 -17.89 4.30
N LYS A 31 -0.15 -17.53 5.04
CA LYS A 31 0.66 -18.52 5.77
C LYS A 31 -0.18 -19.29 6.78
N MET A 32 -0.99 -18.59 7.57
CA MET A 32 -1.91 -19.21 8.53
C MET A 32 -2.87 -20.19 7.84
N ALA A 33 -3.39 -19.82 6.67
CA ALA A 33 -4.29 -20.70 5.91
C ALA A 33 -3.58 -21.95 5.38
N LEU A 34 -2.33 -21.82 4.91
CA LEU A 34 -1.52 -22.95 4.45
C LEU A 34 -1.11 -23.90 5.58
N ASN A 35 -0.92 -23.37 6.79
CA ASN A 35 -0.64 -24.16 7.99
C ASN A 35 -1.89 -24.84 8.58
N GLY A 36 -3.09 -24.50 8.09
CA GLY A 36 -4.36 -25.01 8.61
C GLY A 36 -4.88 -24.26 9.85
N ASP A 37 -4.26 -23.13 10.23
CA ASP A 37 -4.69 -22.30 11.35
C ASP A 37 -6.00 -21.54 11.05
N VAL A 38 -6.30 -21.33 9.77
CA VAL A 38 -7.55 -20.76 9.27
C VAL A 38 -8.05 -21.49 8.01
N PRO A 39 -9.34 -21.38 7.65
CA PRO A 39 -9.89 -21.98 6.42
C PRO A 39 -9.13 -21.59 5.15
N ALA A 40 -8.92 -22.55 4.24
CA ALA A 40 -8.14 -22.38 3.02
C ALA A 40 -8.75 -21.38 2.03
N ASP A 41 -10.08 -21.21 2.03
CA ASP A 41 -10.78 -20.18 1.25
C ASP A 41 -10.36 -18.74 1.64
N LYS A 42 -9.93 -18.53 2.89
CA LYS A 42 -9.33 -17.27 3.32
C LYS A 42 -7.99 -16.98 2.65
N ALA A 43 -7.25 -18.00 2.20
CA ALA A 43 -6.02 -17.79 1.44
C ALA A 43 -6.30 -17.10 0.11
N MET A 44 -7.32 -17.56 -0.62
CA MET A 44 -7.70 -16.98 -1.91
C MET A 44 -8.17 -15.54 -1.75
N ALA A 45 -9.07 -15.27 -0.78
CA ALA A 45 -9.52 -13.92 -0.49
C ALA A 45 -8.38 -12.99 -0.02
N ALA A 46 -7.38 -13.52 0.67
CA ALA A 46 -6.20 -12.78 1.07
C ALA A 46 -5.29 -12.45 -0.12
N LEU A 47 -5.09 -13.39 -1.04
CA LEU A 47 -4.34 -13.18 -2.29
C LEU A 47 -5.00 -12.11 -3.17
N ASP A 48 -6.32 -12.14 -3.32
CA ASP A 48 -7.05 -11.09 -4.06
C ASP A 48 -6.82 -9.70 -3.44
N LYS A 49 -6.82 -9.62 -2.11
CA LYS A 49 -6.52 -8.37 -1.39
C LYS A 49 -5.06 -7.94 -1.54
N ILE A 50 -4.10 -8.87 -1.61
CA ILE A 50 -2.70 -8.55 -1.90
C ILE A 50 -2.60 -7.93 -3.30
N ILE A 51 -3.22 -8.54 -4.30
CA ILE A 51 -3.21 -8.04 -5.68
C ILE A 51 -3.85 -6.65 -5.76
N SER A 52 -5.01 -6.45 -5.13
CA SER A 52 -5.64 -5.13 -5.07
C SER A 52 -4.73 -4.11 -4.38
N SER A 53 -4.15 -4.46 -3.24
CA SER A 53 -3.28 -3.54 -2.49
C SER A 53 -1.99 -3.20 -3.24
N ALA A 54 -1.45 -4.13 -4.03
CA ALA A 54 -0.30 -3.87 -4.88
C ALA A 54 -0.64 -2.88 -6.01
N LYS A 55 -1.83 -3.00 -6.61
CA LYS A 55 -2.34 -2.03 -7.59
C LYS A 55 -2.56 -0.66 -6.94
N ASP A 56 -3.19 -0.63 -5.76
CA ASP A 56 -3.40 0.60 -5.00
C ASP A 56 -2.05 1.28 -4.68
N CYS A 57 -1.05 0.51 -4.24
CA CYS A 57 0.29 1.01 -3.98
C CYS A 57 0.92 1.64 -5.23
N SER A 58 0.84 0.95 -6.38
CA SER A 58 1.34 1.48 -7.65
C SER A 58 0.64 2.79 -8.02
N HIS A 59 -0.68 2.87 -7.86
CA HIS A 59 -1.46 4.06 -8.17
C HIS A 59 -1.07 5.25 -7.28
N THR A 60 -1.04 5.02 -5.96
CA THR A 60 -0.62 6.00 -4.95
C THR A 60 0.80 6.53 -5.25
N LEU A 61 1.75 5.67 -5.63
CA LEU A 61 3.09 6.11 -6.01
C LEU A 61 3.10 6.94 -7.31
N SER A 62 2.28 6.57 -8.30
CA SER A 62 2.15 7.35 -9.54
C SER A 62 1.57 8.73 -9.29
N GLU A 63 0.54 8.85 -8.45
CA GLU A 63 -0.06 10.13 -8.05
C GLU A 63 0.97 11.02 -7.35
N MET A 64 1.69 10.49 -6.35
CA MET A 64 2.75 11.22 -5.66
C MET A 64 3.84 11.72 -6.60
N THR A 65 4.22 10.90 -7.59
CA THR A 65 5.24 11.26 -8.57
C THR A 65 4.74 12.37 -9.50
N SER A 66 3.46 12.32 -9.91
CA SER A 66 2.84 13.37 -10.72
C SER A 66 2.76 14.69 -9.94
N GLU A 67 2.23 14.66 -8.72
CA GLU A 67 2.08 15.84 -7.87
C GLU A 67 3.43 16.49 -7.52
N LEU A 68 4.48 15.69 -7.41
CA LEU A 68 5.84 16.19 -7.21
C LEU A 68 6.39 16.82 -8.50
N GLY A 69 6.19 16.16 -9.66
CA GLY A 69 6.63 16.67 -10.96
C GLY A 69 5.98 18.00 -11.36
N ASP A 70 4.69 18.15 -11.06
CA ASP A 70 3.94 19.39 -11.29
C ASP A 70 4.46 20.51 -10.37
N SER A 71 4.76 20.21 -9.10
CA SER A 71 5.31 21.20 -8.16
C SER A 71 6.75 21.65 -8.43
N VAL A 72 7.48 20.95 -9.30
CA VAL A 72 8.84 21.32 -9.73
C VAL A 72 8.81 22.14 -11.04
N SER A 73 7.67 22.16 -11.74
CA SER A 73 7.50 22.83 -13.03
C SER A 73 6.85 24.23 -12.92
N GLU A 74 6.35 24.60 -11.75
CA GLU A 74 5.94 25.97 -11.36
C GLU A 74 7.04 26.72 -10.61
#